data_AF-A0A537BLZ7-F1
#
_entry.id   AF-A0A537BLZ7-F1
#
_cell.length_a   1.000
_cell.length_b   1.000
_cell.length_c   1.000
_cell.angle_alpha   90.00
_cell.angle_beta   90.00
_cell.angle_gamma   90.00
#
_symmetry.space_group_name_H-M   'P 1'
#
loop_
_entity.id
_entity.type
_entity.pdbx_description
1 polymer ?
#
loop_
_entity_poly.entity_id
_entity_poly.type
_entity_poly.pdbx_seq_one_letter_code
_entity_poly.pdbx_strand_id
1 'polypeptide(L)'
;MPHIKEGKLRLLGSTAPARFPNLGDVPTIAEAGVPGYALDPWLGLFMPARVSADIISKVNAEVARILNAPELKSRLALQGIEIVTNSPAEFSRFVREDNAKWGKLIREANIHGE
;
A
#
# COMPACT_ATOMS: atom_id res chain seq x y z
N MET A 1 -2.22 4.29 15.40
CA MET A 1 -0.79 4.49 15.75
C MET A 1 -0.62 4.94 17.21
N PRO A 2 -0.77 4.04 18.20
CA PRO A 2 -0.74 4.40 19.62
C PRO A 2 0.65 4.77 20.14
N HIS A 3 1.69 4.00 19.85
CA HIS A 3 3.04 4.23 20.40
C HIS A 3 3.69 5.56 20.00
N ILE A 4 3.33 6.07 18.82
CA ILE A 4 3.77 7.38 18.33
C ILE A 4 3.08 8.49 19.13
N LYS A 5 1.76 8.37 19.32
CA LYS A 5 0.97 9.32 20.12
C LYS A 5 1.34 9.31 21.61
N GLU A 6 1.72 8.14 22.13
CA GLU A 6 2.18 7.95 23.50
C GLU A 6 3.65 8.38 23.73
N GLY A 7 4.36 8.87 22.69
CA GLY A 7 5.75 9.30 22.79
C GLY A 7 6.78 8.18 22.97
N LYS A 8 6.36 6.90 22.86
CA LYS A 8 7.25 5.73 22.94
C LYS A 8 8.09 5.55 21.68
N LEU A 9 7.64 6.10 20.55
CA LEU A 9 8.35 6.10 19.27
C LEU A 9 8.37 7.50 18.67
N ARG A 10 9.51 7.88 18.09
CA ARG A 10 9.68 9.10 17.30
C ARG A 10 9.81 8.73 15.82
N LEU A 11 8.93 9.25 14.98
CA LEU A 11 9.04 9.07 13.53
C LEU A 11 10.11 10.00 12.97
N LEU A 12 10.98 9.44 12.13
CA LEU A 12 12.02 10.19 11.44
C LEU A 12 11.60 10.57 10.01
N GLY A 13 10.81 9.71 9.37
CA GLY A 13 10.23 9.97 8.07
C GLY A 13 9.34 8.81 7.62
N SER A 14 8.42 9.10 6.72
CA SER A 14 7.55 8.10 6.08
C SER A 14 8.12 7.66 4.74
N THR A 15 8.02 6.37 4.42
CA THR A 15 8.44 5.82 3.12
C THR A 15 7.41 6.03 2.01
N ALA A 16 6.19 6.43 2.36
CA ALA A 16 5.11 6.71 1.43
C ALA A 16 5.47 7.86 0.46
N PRO A 17 4.90 7.87 -0.75
CA PRO A 17 5.15 8.91 -1.75
C PRO A 17 4.63 10.30 -1.32
N ALA A 18 3.71 10.34 -0.37
CA ALA A 18 3.14 11.56 0.20
C ALA A 18 3.03 11.47 1.72
N ARG A 19 2.90 12.63 2.38
CA ARG A 19 2.69 12.70 3.83
C ARG A 19 1.35 12.10 4.20
N PHE A 20 1.32 11.32 5.28
CA PHE A 20 0.06 10.84 5.84
C PHE A 20 -0.65 11.98 6.60
N PRO A 21 -1.94 12.25 6.34
CA PRO A 21 -2.67 13.34 7.01
C PRO A 21 -2.70 13.23 8.54
N ASN A 22 -2.60 12.01 9.07
CA ASN A 22 -2.67 11.72 10.51
C ASN A 22 -1.29 11.71 11.22
N LEU A 23 -0.20 11.97 10.49
CA LEU A 23 1.18 12.01 11.02
C LEU A 23 1.73 13.44 11.17
N GLY A 24 0.93 14.47 10.86
CA GLY A 24 1.33 15.87 11.04
C GLY A 24 2.56 16.23 10.21
N ASP A 25 3.59 16.76 10.88
CA ASP A 25 4.79 17.32 10.24
C ASP A 25 5.87 16.30 9.87
N VAL A 26 5.63 15.01 10.06
CA VAL A 26 6.59 13.96 9.69
C VAL A 26 6.84 14.03 8.17
N PRO A 27 8.09 14.26 7.72
CA PRO A 27 8.39 14.35 6.29
C PRO A 27 8.35 12.98 5.63
N THR A 28 8.22 12.95 4.31
CA THR A 28 8.58 11.73 3.55
C THR A 28 10.10 11.58 3.49
N ILE A 29 10.60 10.37 3.22
CA ILE A 29 12.04 10.16 2.98
C ILE A 29 12.52 10.97 1.76
N ALA A 30 11.65 11.16 0.76
CA ALA A 30 11.96 12.03 -0.38
C ALA A 30 12.20 13.48 0.01
N GLU A 31 11.35 14.03 0.90
CA GLU A 31 11.50 15.38 1.45
C GLU A 31 12.69 15.50 2.41
N ALA A 32 13.05 14.39 3.09
CA ALA A 32 14.15 14.33 4.05
C ALA A 32 15.55 14.17 3.42
N GLY A 33 15.67 14.30 2.08
CA GLY A 33 16.96 14.34 1.39
C GLY A 33 17.25 13.16 0.48
N VAL A 34 16.27 12.29 0.18
CA VAL A 34 16.44 11.19 -0.80
C VAL A 34 15.43 11.32 -1.96
N PRO A 35 15.60 12.29 -2.88
CA PRO A 35 14.66 12.53 -3.96
C PRO A 35 14.33 11.26 -4.76
N GLY A 36 13.04 11.06 -5.06
CA GLY A 36 12.55 9.89 -5.78
C GLY A 36 12.35 8.64 -4.92
N TYR A 37 12.67 8.68 -3.62
CA TYR A 37 12.35 7.58 -2.71
C TYR A 37 10.83 7.45 -2.52
N ALA A 38 10.29 6.30 -2.92
CA ALA A 38 8.92 5.91 -2.64
C ALA A 38 8.85 4.38 -2.48
N LEU A 39 8.56 3.94 -1.26
CA LEU A 39 8.31 2.56 -0.90
C LEU A 39 7.05 2.52 -0.06
N ASP A 40 5.96 2.10 -0.69
CA ASP A 40 4.67 1.96 -0.04
C ASP A 40 4.20 0.51 -0.14
N PRO A 41 4.25 -0.25 0.97
CA PRO A 41 3.82 -1.63 0.96
C PRO A 41 2.30 -1.70 0.77
N TRP A 42 1.86 -2.59 -0.09
CA TRP A 42 0.45 -2.75 -0.42
C TRP A 42 -0.07 -4.13 -0.02
N LEU A 43 -1.38 -4.20 0.23
CA LEU A 43 -2.12 -5.44 0.46
C LEU A 43 -3.12 -5.62 -0.68
N GLY A 44 -3.30 -6.87 -1.12
CA GLY A 44 -4.21 -7.18 -2.21
C GLY A 44 -4.83 -8.56 -2.06
N LEU A 45 -5.97 -8.75 -2.73
CA LEU A 45 -6.69 -10.02 -2.74
C LEU A 45 -6.46 -10.74 -4.07
N PHE A 46 -6.05 -12.00 -4.00
CA PHE A 46 -5.83 -12.85 -5.15
C PHE A 46 -6.84 -14.00 -5.18
N MET A 47 -7.14 -14.49 -6.37
CA MET A 47 -7.99 -15.66 -6.59
C MET A 47 -7.23 -16.69 -7.45
N PRO A 48 -7.61 -17.98 -7.40
CA PRO A 48 -7.05 -19.00 -8.29
C PRO A 48 -7.13 -18.59 -9.78
N ALA A 49 -6.11 -18.94 -10.56
CA ALA A 49 -5.95 -18.45 -11.93
C ALA A 49 -7.10 -18.79 -12.91
N ARG A 50 -7.93 -19.79 -12.59
CA ARG A 50 -9.02 -20.28 -13.45
C ARG A 50 -10.41 -19.84 -13.01
N VAL A 51 -10.52 -18.94 -12.04
CA VAL A 51 -11.83 -18.36 -11.67
C VAL A 51 -12.37 -17.53 -12.82
N SER A 52 -13.68 -17.66 -13.11
CA SER A 52 -14.32 -16.91 -14.20
C SER A 52 -14.37 -15.40 -13.91
N ALA A 53 -14.35 -14.60 -14.99
CA ALA A 53 -14.41 -13.14 -14.90
C ALA A 53 -15.65 -12.65 -14.14
N ASP A 54 -16.80 -13.32 -14.31
CA ASP A 54 -18.04 -12.97 -13.61
C ASP A 54 -17.92 -13.12 -12.09
N ILE A 55 -17.25 -14.18 -11.62
CA ILE A 55 -17.03 -14.38 -10.18
C ILE A 55 -16.05 -13.33 -9.65
N ILE A 56 -14.96 -13.07 -10.38
CA ILE A 56 -13.99 -12.03 -10.02
C ILE A 56 -14.67 -10.66 -9.90
N SER A 57 -15.52 -10.32 -10.87
CA SER A 57 -16.25 -9.05 -10.87
C SER A 57 -17.20 -8.92 -9.67
N LYS A 58 -17.94 -9.99 -9.33
CA LYS A 58 -18.85 -10.00 -8.17
C LYS A 58 -18.08 -9.84 -6.86
N VAL A 59 -16.98 -10.56 -6.69
CA VAL A 59 -16.13 -10.47 -5.49
C VAL A 59 -15.50 -9.09 -5.38
N ASN A 60 -14.94 -8.55 -6.46
CA ASN A 60 -14.35 -7.20 -6.47
C ASN A 60 -15.38 -6.13 -6.10
N ALA A 61 -16.60 -6.19 -6.64
CA ALA A 61 -17.66 -5.25 -6.31
C ALA A 61 -18.01 -5.30 -4.81
N GLU A 62 -18.13 -6.48 -4.21
CA GLU A 62 -18.44 -6.59 -2.79
C GLU A 62 -17.30 -6.18 -1.88
N VAL A 63 -16.06 -6.54 -2.23
CA VAL A 63 -14.87 -6.08 -1.49
C VAL A 63 -14.77 -4.56 -1.56
N ALA A 64 -14.98 -3.96 -2.73
CA ALA A 64 -14.98 -2.51 -2.88
C ALA A 64 -16.07 -1.86 -2.02
N ARG A 65 -17.28 -2.44 -1.97
CA ARG A 65 -18.35 -1.94 -1.09
C ARG A 65 -17.97 -2.01 0.38
N ILE A 66 -17.41 -3.14 0.84
CA ILE A 66 -16.99 -3.33 2.23
C ILE A 66 -15.86 -2.36 2.61
N LEU A 67 -14.82 -2.25 1.78
CA LEU A 67 -13.71 -1.33 2.01
C LEU A 67 -14.17 0.13 2.04
N ASN A 68 -15.23 0.47 1.30
CA ASN A 68 -15.79 1.81 1.32
C ASN A 68 -16.73 2.11 2.49
N ALA A 69 -17.01 1.14 3.38
CA ALA A 69 -17.80 1.37 4.57
C ALA A 69 -17.12 2.40 5.49
N PRO A 70 -17.84 3.45 5.96
CA PRO A 70 -17.23 4.56 6.73
C PRO A 70 -16.45 4.11 7.97
N GLU A 71 -16.98 3.11 8.69
CA GLU A 71 -16.33 2.56 9.88
C GLU A 71 -14.98 1.90 9.53
N LEU A 72 -14.93 1.11 8.45
CA LEU A 72 -13.71 0.44 8.03
C LEU A 72 -12.68 1.44 7.51
N LYS A 73 -13.13 2.43 6.72
CA LYS A 73 -12.29 3.57 6.30
C LYS A 73 -11.61 4.26 7.48
N SER A 74 -12.39 4.54 8.52
CA SER A 74 -11.91 5.24 9.71
C SER A 74 -10.91 4.38 10.48
N ARG A 75 -11.22 3.09 10.70
CA ARG A 75 -10.35 2.14 11.41
C ARG A 75 -9.02 1.88 10.69
N LEU A 76 -9.03 1.78 9.37
CA LEU A 76 -7.82 1.56 8.57
C LEU A 76 -6.97 2.83 8.47
N ALA A 77 -7.60 4.01 8.32
CA ALA A 77 -6.88 5.28 8.34
C ALA A 77 -6.14 5.51 9.68
N LEU A 78 -6.70 5.08 10.82
CA LEU A 78 -6.01 5.15 12.13
C LEU A 78 -4.76 4.26 12.23
N GLN A 79 -4.64 3.28 11.33
CA GLN A 79 -3.49 2.39 11.20
C GLN A 79 -2.53 2.83 10.09
N GLY A 80 -2.82 3.94 9.39
CA GLY A 80 -2.00 4.42 8.27
C GLY A 80 -2.22 3.64 6.99
N ILE A 81 -3.34 2.92 6.87
CA ILE A 81 -3.69 2.16 5.66
C ILE A 81 -4.65 3.01 4.83
N GLU A 82 -4.23 3.31 3.60
CA GLU A 82 -5.08 3.90 2.57
C GLU A 82 -5.89 2.81 1.86
N ILE A 83 -7.18 3.08 1.63
CA ILE A 83 -8.03 2.17 0.87
C ILE A 83 -7.98 2.53 -0.60
N VAL A 84 -7.60 1.54 -1.41
CA VAL A 84 -7.64 1.61 -2.86
C VAL A 84 -8.56 0.51 -3.38
N THR A 85 -9.56 0.87 -4.19
CA THR A 85 -10.53 -0.07 -4.77
C THR A 85 -10.41 -0.08 -6.29
N ASN A 86 -9.25 -0.55 -6.78
CA ASN A 86 -8.97 -0.72 -8.20
C ASN A 86 -9.90 -1.76 -8.84
N SER A 87 -10.13 -1.62 -10.15
CA SER A 87 -10.68 -2.73 -10.94
C SER A 87 -9.70 -3.92 -10.97
N PRO A 88 -10.18 -5.15 -11.24
CA PRO A 88 -9.31 -6.32 -11.37
C PRO A 88 -8.20 -6.15 -12.42
N ALA A 89 -8.50 -5.44 -13.52
CA ALA A 89 -7.55 -5.18 -14.60
C ALA A 89 -6.45 -4.20 -14.18
N GLU A 90 -6.82 -3.12 -13.49
CA GLU A 90 -5.87 -2.13 -12.95
C GLU A 90 -4.97 -2.76 -11.90
N PHE A 91 -5.54 -3.54 -10.98
CA PHE A 91 -4.76 -4.25 -9.97
C PHE A 91 -3.79 -5.25 -10.61
N SER A 92 -4.23 -5.99 -11.63
CA SER A 92 -3.36 -6.91 -12.38
C SER A 92 -2.20 -6.19 -13.08
N ARG A 93 -2.45 -5.00 -13.63
CA ARG A 93 -1.39 -4.16 -14.22
C ARG A 93 -0.41 -3.69 -13.16
N PHE A 94 -0.92 -3.15 -12.06
CA PHE A 94 -0.11 -2.68 -10.94
C PHE A 94 0.84 -3.77 -10.40
N VAL A 95 0.33 -4.99 -10.16
CA VAL A 95 1.15 -6.12 -9.68
C VAL A 95 2.28 -6.46 -10.66
N ARG A 96 2.03 -6.42 -11.97
CA ARG A 96 3.07 -6.69 -12.98
C ARG A 96 4.15 -5.61 -12.99
N GLU A 97 3.75 -4.35 -12.91
CA GLU A 97 4.67 -3.20 -12.89
C GLU A 97 5.52 -3.20 -11.61
N ASP A 98 4.90 -3.43 -10.46
CA ASP A 98 5.59 -3.50 -9.17
C ASP A 98 6.55 -4.70 -9.11
N ASN A 99 6.14 -5.88 -9.60
CA ASN A 99 7.02 -7.04 -9.72
C ASN A 99 8.23 -6.76 -10.61
N ALA A 100 8.04 -6.11 -11.76
CA ALA A 100 9.13 -5.74 -12.65
C ALA A 100 10.10 -4.74 -11.99
N LYS A 101 9.57 -3.71 -11.30
CA LYS A 101 10.34 -2.71 -10.56
C LYS A 101 11.21 -3.37 -9.49
N TRP A 102 10.62 -4.14 -8.58
CA TRP A 102 11.35 -4.76 -7.47
C TRP A 102 12.28 -5.87 -7.93
N GLY A 103 11.87 -6.66 -8.92
CA GLY A 103 12.74 -7.69 -9.50
C GLY A 103 14.01 -7.09 -10.10
N LYS A 104 13.91 -5.93 -10.78
CA LYS A 104 15.07 -5.19 -11.28
C LYS A 104 15.96 -4.72 -10.12
N LEU A 105 15.37 -4.05 -9.12
CA LEU A 105 16.11 -3.52 -7.97
C LEU A 105 16.87 -4.61 -7.20
N ILE A 106 16.23 -5.73 -6.91
CA ILE A 106 16.83 -6.86 -6.19
C ILE A 106 18.08 -7.37 -6.90
N ARG A 107 18.01 -7.51 -8.24
CA ARG A 107 19.16 -7.95 -9.05
C ARG A 107 20.28 -6.90 -9.07
N GLU A 108 19.94 -5.63 -9.24
CA GLU A 108 20.93 -4.53 -9.27
C GLU A 108 21.64 -4.35 -7.92
N ALA A 109 20.91 -4.53 -6.82
CA ALA A 109 21.42 -4.40 -5.46
C ALA A 109 22.07 -5.69 -4.91
N ASN A 110 22.12 -6.77 -5.72
CA ASN A 110 22.61 -8.08 -5.31
C ASN A 110 22.01 -8.58 -3.98
N ILE A 111 20.69 -8.43 -3.84
CA ILE A 111 19.94 -8.88 -2.67
C ILE A 111 19.51 -10.33 -2.90
N HIS A 112 19.74 -11.18 -1.90
CA HIS A 112 19.32 -12.58 -1.91
C HIS A 112 18.32 -12.81 -0.78
N GLY A 113 17.30 -13.64 -1.05
CA GLY A 113 16.51 -14.23 0.03
C GLY A 113 17.37 -15.24 0.80
N GLU A 114 16.94 -15.55 2.02
CA GLU A 114 17.46 -16.71 2.76
C GLU A 114 17.17 -18.03 2.01
#